data_AF-A0A432S1G4-F1
#
_entry.id   AF-A0A432S1G4-F1
#
_cell.length_a   1.000
_cell.length_b   1.000
_cell.length_c   1.000
_cell.angle_alpha   90.00
_cell.angle_beta   90.00
_cell.angle_gamma   90.00
#
_symmetry.space_group_name_H-M   'P 1'
#
loop_
_entity.id
_entity.type
_entity.pdbx_description
1 polymer ?
#
loop_
_entity_poly.entity_id
_entity_poly.type
_entity_poly.pdbx_seq_one_letter_code
_entity_poly.pdbx_strand_id
1 'polypeptide(L)'
;MGTCIMTLDVLETGDLDKSIKNIKKDFGIFFTPKWVVDFMVNLIDEKKLNSRDINILEPASGIGQFLQGIKTKRHNLFIRAKHKVAVEINKEFVKQFLKYNIDNSITVVNDDYLLWKTDKIFDLIIGNPPYGIPSLSKHYSIKIDNETKKLYKQYYETWYGKYNVYGAFIEKSIKLLKENGQLIFIIPATFMILDEFKKLRNFLSENGKTEIIYMGSDLFKPEANITTVILNFTKSKKEKNRLKLYEYRDKKLNLIYKKDDWSGDIVLFKTDFSKELEKICSFRIDDIYSIKISPRTPEIKNNPDVIKSKDYINGSNIVPILNGKNLKIGKVIYEPISGYWIDINKKTKLRKFFDRPHIVLGLGFRGDGQIGAGYDYKSYPWMGDVYHLLRKNTLINNSFNLTEEEVVNFLNSEIVKRYVKDIFRDITYHFSITQLKLIPLPLKEELKVLKEIL
;
A
#
# COMPACT_ATOMS: atom_id res chain seq x y z
N MET A 1 -1.03 -26.09 -41.48
CA MET A 1 -0.15 -27.12 -40.91
C MET A 1 0.70 -26.48 -39.82
N GLY A 2 0.56 -26.96 -38.58
CA GLY A 2 1.52 -26.75 -37.48
C GLY A 2 1.61 -25.38 -36.82
N THR A 3 0.52 -24.82 -36.29
CA THR A 3 0.61 -23.61 -35.43
C THR A 3 0.99 -24.05 -34.02
N CYS A 4 2.26 -23.90 -33.67
CA CYS A 4 2.79 -24.20 -32.34
C CYS A 4 2.13 -23.29 -31.29
N ILE A 5 1.23 -23.87 -30.50
CA ILE A 5 0.65 -23.25 -29.31
C ILE A 5 1.74 -23.32 -28.24
N MET A 6 2.52 -22.24 -28.09
CA MET A 6 3.35 -22.07 -26.89
C MET A 6 2.54 -21.30 -25.85
N THR A 7 1.68 -22.02 -25.14
CA THR A 7 1.22 -21.62 -23.81
C THR A 7 2.35 -21.81 -22.79
N LEU A 8 2.16 -21.28 -21.58
CA LEU A 8 3.12 -21.31 -20.47
C LEU A 8 3.70 -22.69 -20.12
N ASP A 9 3.22 -23.77 -20.71
CA ASP A 9 3.72 -25.14 -20.53
C ASP A 9 5.17 -25.31 -21.01
N VAL A 10 5.72 -24.39 -21.82
CA VAL A 10 7.15 -24.42 -22.23
C VAL A 10 8.08 -23.80 -21.17
N LEU A 11 7.55 -23.08 -20.18
CA LEU A 11 8.34 -22.60 -19.02
C LEU A 11 8.70 -23.75 -18.04
N GLU A 12 8.13 -24.94 -18.22
CA GLU A 12 8.48 -26.16 -17.46
C GLU A 12 9.64 -26.96 -18.10
N THR A 13 10.46 -26.33 -18.95
CA THR A 13 11.71 -26.94 -19.44
C THR A 13 12.88 -26.55 -18.52
N GLY A 14 13.52 -27.56 -17.92
CA GLY A 14 14.30 -27.47 -16.67
C GLY A 14 15.54 -26.55 -16.61
N ASP A 15 16.01 -25.97 -17.71
CA ASP A 15 17.16 -25.06 -17.73
C ASP A 15 16.79 -23.57 -17.64
N LEU A 16 15.61 -23.19 -18.15
CA LEU A 16 15.09 -21.83 -18.02
C LEU A 16 14.71 -21.54 -16.56
N ASP A 17 14.18 -22.55 -15.87
CA ASP A 17 13.71 -22.44 -14.50
C ASP A 17 14.84 -22.15 -13.50
N LYS A 18 16.04 -22.73 -13.66
CA LYS A 18 17.18 -22.46 -12.75
C LYS A 18 17.77 -21.05 -12.93
N SER A 19 17.93 -20.58 -14.17
CA SER A 19 18.49 -19.26 -14.45
C SER A 19 17.52 -18.14 -14.03
N ILE A 20 16.23 -18.30 -14.32
CA ILE A 20 15.19 -17.35 -13.91
C ILE A 20 14.96 -17.40 -12.39
N LYS A 21 14.98 -18.58 -11.74
CA LYS A 21 14.83 -18.67 -10.26
C LYS A 21 15.91 -17.93 -9.48
N ASN A 22 17.16 -17.97 -9.95
CA ASN A 22 18.24 -17.20 -9.30
C ASN A 22 18.06 -15.69 -9.50
N ILE A 23 17.61 -15.25 -10.69
CA ILE A 23 17.34 -13.83 -10.99
C ILE A 23 16.10 -13.31 -10.20
N LYS A 24 15.09 -14.14 -9.94
CA LYS A 24 13.89 -13.79 -9.14
C LYS A 24 14.26 -13.23 -7.76
N LYS A 25 15.22 -13.86 -7.08
CA LYS A 25 15.58 -13.55 -5.69
C LYS A 25 16.38 -12.25 -5.55
N ASP A 26 17.21 -11.93 -6.54
CA ASP A 26 18.14 -10.80 -6.47
C ASP A 26 17.50 -9.45 -6.87
N PHE A 27 16.39 -9.48 -7.64
CA PHE A 27 15.75 -8.28 -8.17
C PHE A 27 14.29 -8.06 -7.70
N GLY A 28 13.72 -8.98 -6.91
CA GLY A 28 12.32 -8.85 -6.43
C GLY A 28 11.29 -8.95 -7.56
N ILE A 29 11.56 -9.79 -8.55
CA ILE A 29 10.76 -9.93 -9.78
C ILE A 29 9.74 -11.05 -9.60
N PHE A 30 8.46 -10.70 -9.73
CA PHE A 30 7.34 -11.63 -9.67
C PHE A 30 6.69 -11.75 -11.05
N PHE A 31 6.65 -12.96 -11.59
CA PHE A 31 5.88 -13.21 -12.82
C PHE A 31 4.39 -13.09 -12.53
N THR A 32 3.67 -12.45 -13.43
CA THR A 32 2.23 -12.28 -13.27
C THR A 32 1.55 -13.60 -13.67
N PRO A 33 0.71 -14.21 -12.81
CA PRO A 33 0.05 -15.46 -13.15
C PRO A 33 -0.74 -15.33 -14.46
N LYS A 34 -0.72 -16.37 -15.30
CA LYS A 34 -1.31 -16.33 -16.65
C LYS A 34 -2.75 -15.82 -16.66
N TRP A 35 -3.57 -16.31 -15.73
CA TRP A 35 -4.98 -15.94 -15.66
C TRP A 35 -5.16 -14.45 -15.32
N VAL A 36 -4.23 -13.84 -14.60
CA VAL A 36 -4.22 -12.39 -14.29
C VAL A 36 -3.84 -11.60 -15.52
N VAL A 37 -2.83 -12.05 -16.28
CA VAL A 37 -2.49 -11.45 -17.58
C VAL A 37 -3.70 -11.49 -18.51
N ASP A 38 -4.34 -12.65 -18.65
CA ASP A 38 -5.53 -12.82 -19.47
C ASP A 38 -6.68 -11.93 -18.96
N PHE A 39 -6.86 -11.82 -17.65
CA PHE A 39 -7.86 -10.94 -17.03
C PHE A 39 -7.60 -9.46 -17.35
N MET A 40 -6.38 -8.97 -17.15
CA MET A 40 -5.99 -7.59 -17.45
C MET A 40 -6.10 -7.25 -18.94
N VAL A 41 -5.69 -8.16 -19.82
CA VAL A 41 -5.86 -8.02 -21.28
C VAL A 41 -7.34 -7.95 -21.66
N ASN A 42 -8.21 -8.65 -20.94
CA ASN A 42 -9.65 -8.57 -21.17
C ASN A 42 -10.28 -7.25 -20.74
N LEU A 43 -9.61 -6.44 -19.90
CA LEU A 43 -10.06 -5.09 -19.50
C LEU A 43 -9.78 -4.01 -20.56
N ILE A 44 -9.05 -4.33 -21.63
CA ILE A 44 -8.73 -3.37 -22.69
C ILE A 44 -10.03 -2.92 -23.38
N ASP A 45 -10.31 -1.61 -23.34
CA ASP A 45 -11.48 -1.01 -23.97
C ASP A 45 -11.16 -0.55 -25.40
N GLU A 46 -11.26 -1.47 -26.35
CA GLU A 46 -10.95 -1.21 -27.76
C GLU A 46 -11.81 -0.08 -28.35
N LYS A 47 -13.00 0.21 -27.80
CA LYS A 47 -13.86 1.29 -28.30
C LYS A 47 -13.23 2.67 -28.08
N LYS A 48 -12.33 2.80 -27.10
CA LYS A 48 -11.56 4.03 -26.85
C LYS A 48 -10.30 4.12 -27.70
N LEU A 49 -9.85 3.00 -28.28
CA LEU A 49 -8.61 2.88 -29.06
C LEU A 49 -8.84 3.02 -30.57
N ASN A 50 -9.94 3.65 -31.01
CA ASN A 50 -10.42 3.68 -32.40
C ASN A 50 -9.54 4.41 -33.43
N SER A 51 -8.26 4.67 -33.13
CA SER A 51 -7.31 5.23 -34.11
C SER A 51 -6.74 4.13 -35.02
N ARG A 52 -6.37 4.46 -36.26
CA ARG A 52 -5.64 3.54 -37.15
C ARG A 52 -4.18 3.30 -36.72
N ASP A 53 -3.65 4.17 -35.85
CA ASP A 53 -2.25 4.19 -35.40
C ASP A 53 -2.17 3.96 -33.88
N ILE A 54 -2.52 2.73 -33.46
CA ILE A 54 -2.48 2.32 -32.05
C ILE A 54 -1.03 2.05 -31.62
N ASN A 55 -0.62 2.69 -30.53
CA ASN A 55 0.66 2.50 -29.89
C ASN A 55 0.46 1.80 -28.54
N ILE A 56 1.09 0.64 -28.36
CA ILE A 56 1.05 -0.17 -27.14
C ILE A 56 2.42 -0.18 -26.48
N LEU A 57 2.45 -0.03 -25.15
CA LEU A 57 3.66 -0.08 -24.33
C LEU A 57 3.51 -1.07 -23.17
N GLU A 58 4.53 -1.89 -22.97
CA GLU A 58 4.73 -2.70 -21.78
C GLU A 58 6.03 -2.25 -21.07
N PRO A 59 5.92 -1.45 -19.98
CA PRO A 59 7.08 -1.05 -19.19
C PRO A 59 7.46 -2.12 -18.17
N ALA A 60 8.76 -2.22 -17.85
CA ALA A 60 9.32 -3.30 -17.03
C ALA A 60 8.86 -4.68 -17.55
N SER A 61 9.05 -4.89 -18.86
CA SER A 61 8.37 -5.97 -19.58
C SER A 61 8.83 -7.37 -19.19
N GLY A 62 10.01 -7.53 -18.59
CA GLY A 62 10.67 -8.82 -18.50
C GLY A 62 10.76 -9.44 -19.91
N ILE A 63 10.06 -10.56 -20.10
CA ILE A 63 9.95 -11.27 -21.39
C ILE A 63 8.71 -10.91 -22.22
N GLY A 64 7.96 -9.86 -21.85
CA GLY A 64 6.82 -9.32 -22.62
C GLY A 64 5.52 -10.09 -22.45
N GLN A 65 5.19 -10.53 -21.22
CA GLN A 65 4.03 -11.38 -20.95
C GLN A 65 2.70 -10.72 -21.36
N PHE A 66 2.58 -9.38 -21.24
CA PHE A 66 1.35 -8.69 -21.58
C PHE A 66 1.21 -8.49 -23.09
N LEU A 67 2.27 -8.14 -23.80
CA LEU A 67 2.25 -8.08 -25.27
C LEU A 67 1.93 -9.45 -25.89
N GLN A 68 2.49 -10.53 -25.33
CA GLN A 68 2.13 -11.91 -25.73
C GLN A 68 0.65 -12.23 -25.38
N GLY A 69 0.18 -11.80 -24.21
CA GLY A 69 -1.23 -11.90 -23.81
C GLY A 69 -2.16 -11.20 -24.80
N ILE A 70 -1.82 -9.98 -25.23
CA ILE A 70 -2.59 -9.24 -26.24
C ILE A 70 -2.55 -9.98 -27.59
N LYS A 71 -1.39 -10.47 -28.02
CA LYS A 71 -1.24 -11.22 -29.27
C LYS A 71 -2.18 -12.44 -29.32
N THR A 72 -2.35 -13.12 -28.19
CA THR A 72 -3.16 -14.35 -28.09
C THR A 72 -4.65 -14.07 -27.85
N LYS A 73 -5.02 -13.13 -26.98
CA LYS A 73 -6.41 -12.87 -26.56
C LYS A 73 -7.10 -11.72 -27.28
N ARG A 74 -6.33 -10.84 -27.93
CA ARG A 74 -6.78 -9.63 -28.63
C ARG A 74 -6.01 -9.48 -29.95
N HIS A 75 -6.00 -10.55 -30.74
CA HIS A 75 -5.19 -10.67 -31.95
C HIS A 75 -5.37 -9.51 -32.95
N ASN A 76 -6.62 -9.08 -33.17
CA ASN A 76 -6.93 -7.95 -34.06
C ASN A 76 -6.36 -6.62 -33.54
N LEU A 77 -6.44 -6.36 -32.24
CA LEU A 77 -5.79 -5.19 -31.63
C LEU A 77 -4.27 -5.28 -31.82
N PHE A 78 -3.69 -6.45 -31.57
CA PHE A 78 -2.26 -6.66 -31.73
C PHE A 78 -1.82 -6.35 -33.16
N ILE A 79 -2.46 -6.91 -34.19
CA ILE A 79 -2.06 -6.67 -35.59
C ILE A 79 -2.22 -5.20 -35.99
N ARG A 80 -3.30 -4.53 -35.55
CA ARG A 80 -3.55 -3.11 -35.88
C ARG A 80 -2.60 -2.16 -35.16
N ALA A 81 -1.95 -2.58 -34.09
CA ALA A 81 -1.01 -1.74 -33.37
C ALA A 81 0.24 -1.47 -34.21
N LYS A 82 0.42 -0.21 -34.61
CA LYS A 82 1.55 0.27 -35.41
C LYS A 82 2.86 0.15 -34.67
N HIS A 83 2.83 0.43 -33.37
CA HIS A 83 3.99 0.29 -32.49
C HIS A 83 3.63 -0.56 -31.28
N LYS A 84 4.40 -1.62 -31.04
CA LYS A 84 4.41 -2.35 -29.77
C LYS A 84 5.80 -2.19 -29.17
N VAL A 85 5.88 -1.56 -28.01
CA VAL A 85 7.15 -1.24 -27.35
C VAL A 85 7.23 -1.98 -26.03
N ALA A 86 8.34 -2.64 -25.78
CA ALA A 86 8.67 -3.24 -24.50
C ALA A 86 9.92 -2.54 -23.95
N VAL A 87 9.87 -2.07 -22.70
CA VAL A 87 11.03 -1.42 -22.04
C VAL A 87 11.45 -2.26 -20.85
N GLU A 88 12.70 -2.72 -20.85
CA GLU A 88 13.27 -3.57 -19.81
C GLU A 88 14.68 -3.14 -19.44
N ILE A 89 14.94 -2.90 -18.15
CA ILE A 89 16.23 -2.42 -17.66
C ILE A 89 17.27 -3.55 -17.61
N ASN A 90 16.83 -4.78 -17.36
CA ASN A 90 17.70 -5.94 -17.21
C ASN A 90 18.07 -6.54 -18.58
N LYS A 91 19.37 -6.44 -18.91
CA LYS A 91 19.95 -6.96 -20.15
C LYS A 91 19.70 -8.45 -20.38
N GLU A 92 19.67 -9.26 -19.31
CA GLU A 92 19.46 -10.70 -19.44
C GLU A 92 18.01 -11.02 -19.83
N PHE A 93 17.03 -10.32 -19.26
CA PHE A 93 15.65 -10.46 -19.71
C PHE A 93 15.45 -9.97 -21.13
N VAL A 94 16.12 -8.90 -21.56
CA VAL A 94 16.09 -8.45 -22.96
C VAL A 94 16.65 -9.53 -23.89
N LYS A 95 17.78 -10.16 -23.55
CA LYS A 95 18.34 -11.28 -24.33
C LYS A 95 17.38 -12.46 -24.40
N GLN A 96 16.78 -12.84 -23.27
CA GLN A 96 15.80 -13.92 -23.24
C GLN A 96 14.56 -13.57 -24.04
N PHE A 97 14.07 -12.34 -23.93
CA PHE A 97 12.95 -11.83 -24.73
C PHE A 97 13.27 -11.98 -26.21
N LEU A 98 14.40 -11.44 -26.70
CA LEU A 98 14.78 -11.56 -28.11
C LEU A 98 15.02 -13.01 -28.58
N LYS A 99 15.48 -13.89 -27.69
CA LYS A 99 15.71 -15.31 -28.00
C LYS A 99 14.40 -16.10 -28.15
N TYR A 100 13.42 -15.86 -27.28
CA TYR A 100 12.18 -16.64 -27.20
C TYR A 100 10.98 -15.96 -27.86
N ASN A 101 11.06 -14.66 -28.11
CA ASN A 101 10.02 -13.95 -28.84
C ASN A 101 10.27 -14.03 -30.33
N ILE A 102 9.35 -14.71 -31.00
CA ILE A 102 9.38 -14.98 -32.43
C ILE A 102 8.80 -13.78 -33.23
N ASP A 103 8.24 -12.76 -32.55
CA ASP A 103 7.57 -11.65 -33.20
C ASP A 103 8.45 -10.41 -33.34
N ASN A 104 9.04 -10.24 -34.53
CA ASN A 104 9.86 -9.09 -34.91
C ASN A 104 9.07 -7.76 -34.95
N SER A 105 7.74 -7.76 -34.78
CA SER A 105 6.94 -6.52 -34.69
C SER A 105 7.03 -5.81 -33.34
N ILE A 106 7.61 -6.45 -32.32
CA ILE A 106 7.79 -5.84 -31.00
C ILE A 106 9.17 -5.16 -30.94
N THR A 107 9.17 -3.86 -30.66
CA THR A 107 10.41 -3.12 -30.38
C THR A 107 10.79 -3.31 -28.92
N VAL A 108 11.91 -3.97 -28.65
CA VAL A 108 12.45 -4.15 -27.30
C VAL A 108 13.53 -3.10 -27.04
N VAL A 109 13.34 -2.30 -25.98
CA VAL A 109 14.24 -1.23 -25.55
C VAL A 109 14.91 -1.63 -24.24
N ASN A 110 16.24 -1.71 -24.21
CA ASN A 110 16.99 -1.91 -22.98
C ASN A 110 17.33 -0.57 -22.32
N ASP A 111 16.46 -0.08 -21.44
CA ASP A 111 16.66 1.19 -20.74
C ASP A 111 15.94 1.20 -19.38
N ASP A 112 16.34 2.11 -18.51
CA ASP A 112 15.59 2.43 -17.29
C ASP A 112 14.29 3.14 -17.69
N TYR A 113 13.15 2.45 -17.56
CA TYR A 113 11.86 3.03 -17.90
C TYR A 113 11.63 4.37 -17.22
N LEU A 114 12.10 4.64 -16.00
CA LEU A 114 11.88 5.93 -15.35
C LEU A 114 12.74 7.06 -15.89
N LEU A 115 13.86 6.78 -16.56
CA LEU A 115 14.71 7.80 -17.20
C LEU A 115 14.63 7.79 -18.73
N TRP A 116 14.06 6.74 -19.31
CA TRP A 116 13.91 6.55 -20.74
C TRP A 116 13.20 7.74 -21.40
N LYS A 117 13.84 8.32 -22.41
CA LYS A 117 13.30 9.45 -23.17
C LYS A 117 12.69 8.95 -24.47
N THR A 118 11.47 9.39 -24.75
CA THR A 118 10.76 9.06 -25.98
C THR A 118 9.79 10.19 -26.32
N ASP A 119 9.66 10.48 -27.61
CA ASP A 119 8.65 11.42 -28.12
C ASP A 119 7.34 10.70 -28.48
N LYS A 120 7.30 9.37 -28.32
CA LYS A 120 6.10 8.57 -28.58
C LYS A 120 5.11 8.69 -27.42
N ILE A 121 3.84 8.83 -27.79
CA ILE A 121 2.68 8.75 -26.89
C ILE A 121 1.84 7.52 -27.23
N PHE A 122 1.20 6.94 -26.21
CA PHE A 122 0.61 5.61 -26.27
C PHE A 122 -0.91 5.63 -26.07
N ASP A 123 -1.61 4.74 -26.79
CA ASP A 123 -3.05 4.52 -26.62
C ASP A 123 -3.30 3.51 -25.49
N LEU A 124 -2.40 2.54 -25.32
CA LEU A 124 -2.47 1.52 -24.28
C LEU A 124 -1.11 1.35 -23.61
N ILE A 125 -1.09 1.41 -22.29
CA ILE A 125 0.05 1.01 -21.46
C ILE A 125 -0.44 -0.08 -20.50
N ILE A 126 0.20 -1.23 -20.50
CA ILE A 126 -0.21 -2.38 -19.67
C ILE A 126 1.02 -3.07 -19.11
N GLY A 127 0.97 -3.51 -17.85
CA GLY A 127 2.15 -4.09 -17.23
C GLY A 127 2.04 -4.42 -15.76
N ASN A 128 3.14 -4.95 -15.25
CA ASN A 128 3.38 -5.17 -13.83
C ASN A 128 4.67 -4.45 -13.44
N PRO A 129 4.62 -3.18 -13.01
CA PRO A 129 5.82 -2.44 -12.65
C PRO A 129 6.51 -3.04 -11.41
N PRO A 130 7.81 -2.78 -11.17
CA PRO A 130 8.50 -3.29 -9.98
C PRO A 130 7.95 -2.68 -8.69
N TYR A 131 7.98 -3.45 -7.58
CA TYR A 131 7.51 -2.99 -6.28
C TYR A 131 8.67 -2.86 -5.30
N GLY A 132 8.89 -1.65 -4.78
CA GLY A 132 9.87 -1.43 -3.73
C GLY A 132 10.28 0.04 -3.58
N ILE A 133 10.90 0.32 -2.43
CA ILE A 133 11.54 1.61 -2.18
C ILE A 133 12.94 1.56 -2.80
N PRO A 134 13.28 2.44 -3.77
CA PRO A 134 14.61 2.45 -4.36
C PRO A 134 15.64 3.00 -3.35
N SER A 135 16.64 2.19 -3.01
CA SER A 135 17.68 2.55 -2.05
C SER A 135 18.84 1.55 -2.05
N LEU A 136 20.06 2.05 -1.82
CA LEU A 136 21.25 1.21 -1.55
C LEU A 136 21.20 0.46 -0.21
N SER A 137 20.28 0.80 0.70
CA SER A 137 20.21 0.12 2.00
C SER A 137 19.94 -1.37 1.82
N LYS A 138 20.61 -2.20 2.62
CA LYS A 138 20.40 -3.66 2.65
C LYS A 138 18.95 -4.08 2.93
N HIS A 139 18.14 -3.20 3.51
CA HIS A 139 16.74 -3.46 3.87
C HIS A 139 15.75 -3.39 2.70
N TYR A 140 16.14 -2.83 1.55
CA TYR A 140 15.24 -2.69 0.40
C TYR A 140 15.73 -3.52 -0.80
N SER A 141 14.81 -4.09 -1.57
CA SER A 141 15.12 -4.94 -2.73
C SER A 141 15.67 -4.15 -3.91
N ILE A 142 15.09 -2.99 -4.21
CA ILE A 142 15.45 -2.17 -5.38
C ILE A 142 16.70 -1.34 -5.09
N LYS A 143 17.84 -1.78 -5.62
CA LYS A 143 19.14 -1.11 -5.47
C LYS A 143 19.29 -0.02 -6.53
N ILE A 144 19.20 1.23 -6.08
CA ILE A 144 19.38 2.43 -6.90
C ILE A 144 20.29 3.37 -6.12
N ASP A 145 21.28 3.93 -6.79
CA ASP A 145 22.21 4.91 -6.22
C ASP A 145 21.52 6.25 -5.90
N ASN A 146 22.21 7.10 -5.14
CA ASN A 146 21.62 8.35 -4.67
C ASN A 146 21.40 9.38 -5.78
N GLU A 147 22.20 9.37 -6.86
CA GLU A 147 22.08 10.31 -7.97
C GLU A 147 20.87 9.95 -8.84
N THR A 148 20.75 8.68 -9.22
CA THR A 148 19.57 8.17 -9.94
C THR A 148 18.29 8.40 -9.12
N LYS A 149 18.32 8.15 -7.80
CA LYS A 149 17.17 8.45 -6.93
C LYS A 149 16.84 9.94 -6.88
N LYS A 150 17.85 10.83 -6.96
CA LYS A 150 17.64 12.28 -7.03
C LYS A 150 16.96 12.66 -8.34
N LEU A 151 17.36 12.07 -9.47
CA LEU A 151 16.71 12.27 -10.76
C LEU A 151 15.24 11.85 -10.74
N TYR A 152 14.92 10.67 -10.17
CA TYR A 152 13.52 10.25 -10.02
C TYR A 152 12.69 11.29 -9.26
N LYS A 153 13.20 11.78 -8.12
CA LYS A 153 12.50 12.80 -7.33
C LYS A 153 12.28 14.11 -8.09
N GLN A 154 13.18 14.46 -9.01
CA GLN A 154 13.06 15.67 -9.82
C GLN A 154 12.05 15.50 -10.96
N TYR A 155 11.95 14.31 -11.55
CA TYR A 155 11.08 14.05 -12.70
C TYR A 155 9.62 13.76 -12.31
N TYR A 156 9.38 13.28 -11.09
CA TYR A 156 8.07 12.82 -10.63
C TYR A 156 7.49 13.71 -9.54
N GLU A 157 6.46 14.48 -9.88
CA GLU A 157 5.83 15.44 -8.97
C GLU A 157 5.03 14.76 -7.84
N THR A 158 4.60 13.52 -8.10
CA THR A 158 3.89 12.70 -7.11
C THR A 158 4.81 12.13 -6.03
N TRP A 159 6.13 12.20 -6.22
CA TRP A 159 7.09 11.65 -5.27
C TRP A 159 6.99 12.34 -3.90
N TYR A 160 6.70 11.56 -2.86
CA TYR A 160 6.66 12.03 -1.49
C TYR A 160 7.18 10.97 -0.50
N GLY A 161 7.98 11.40 0.48
CA GLY A 161 8.58 10.53 1.48
C GLY A 161 9.56 9.50 0.88
N LYS A 162 9.50 8.25 1.39
CA LYS A 162 10.34 7.14 0.89
C LYS A 162 9.94 6.75 -0.54
N TYR A 163 8.64 6.77 -0.82
CA TYR A 163 7.95 6.46 -2.08
C TYR A 163 8.24 5.05 -2.63
N ASN A 164 7.26 4.44 -3.27
CA ASN A 164 7.46 3.18 -3.98
C ASN A 164 7.60 3.47 -5.47
N VAL A 165 8.52 2.76 -6.13
CA VAL A 165 8.83 2.98 -7.55
C VAL A 165 7.59 2.79 -8.45
N TYR A 166 6.64 1.93 -8.08
CA TYR A 166 5.41 1.75 -8.86
C TYR A 166 4.62 3.06 -9.00
N GLY A 167 4.69 3.97 -8.02
CA GLY A 167 4.03 5.27 -8.09
C GLY A 167 4.60 6.16 -9.19
N ALA A 168 5.92 6.14 -9.37
CA ALA A 168 6.60 6.83 -10.47
C ALA A 168 6.29 6.19 -11.83
N PHE A 169 6.17 4.85 -11.89
CA PHE A 169 5.74 4.15 -13.10
C PHE A 169 4.32 4.58 -13.52
N ILE A 170 3.40 4.75 -12.59
CA ILE A 170 2.04 5.22 -12.88
C ILE A 170 2.08 6.65 -13.44
N GLU A 171 2.76 7.58 -12.76
CA GLU A 171 2.86 8.97 -13.20
C GLU A 171 3.48 9.07 -14.60
N LYS A 172 4.61 8.40 -14.84
CA LYS A 172 5.25 8.37 -16.16
C LYS A 172 4.30 7.85 -17.23
N SER A 173 3.63 6.74 -16.94
CA SER A 173 2.74 6.10 -17.92
C SER A 173 1.57 7.02 -18.27
N ILE A 174 0.95 7.68 -17.30
CA ILE A 174 -0.13 8.65 -17.56
C ILE A 174 0.39 9.86 -18.36
N LYS A 175 1.62 10.33 -18.10
CA LYS A 175 2.24 11.39 -18.91
C LYS A 175 2.47 10.96 -20.36
N LEU A 176 2.81 9.69 -20.58
CA LEU A 176 2.99 9.09 -21.92
C LEU A 176 1.68 8.67 -22.61
N LEU A 177 0.53 8.67 -21.93
CA LEU A 177 -0.76 8.36 -22.53
C LEU A 177 -1.27 9.52 -23.41
N LYS A 178 -1.86 9.16 -24.56
CA LYS A 178 -2.75 10.02 -25.34
C LYS A 178 -4.02 10.34 -24.53
N GLU A 179 -4.73 11.40 -24.93
CA GLU A 179 -6.10 11.63 -24.43
C GLU A 179 -6.98 10.42 -24.80
N ASN A 180 -7.80 9.95 -23.86
CA ASN A 180 -8.57 8.69 -23.89
C ASN A 180 -7.73 7.40 -23.90
N GLY A 181 -6.40 7.51 -23.78
CA GLY A 181 -5.53 6.35 -23.62
C GLY A 181 -5.77 5.64 -22.29
N GLN A 182 -5.47 4.34 -22.27
CA GLN A 182 -5.73 3.45 -21.13
C GLN A 182 -4.43 2.95 -20.50
N LEU A 183 -4.37 3.00 -19.16
CA LEU A 183 -3.33 2.37 -18.35
C LEU A 183 -3.95 1.20 -17.58
N ILE A 184 -3.35 0.01 -17.66
CA ILE A 184 -3.77 -1.18 -16.92
C ILE A 184 -2.55 -1.76 -16.20
N PHE A 185 -2.42 -1.47 -14.90
CA PHE A 185 -1.33 -1.99 -14.08
C PHE A 185 -1.83 -2.85 -12.95
N ILE A 186 -1.08 -3.91 -12.64
CA ILE A 186 -1.20 -4.60 -11.36
C ILE A 186 -0.14 -4.05 -10.39
N ILE A 187 -0.58 -3.59 -9.21
CA ILE A 187 0.24 -2.88 -8.23
C ILE A 187 -0.19 -3.19 -6.80
N PRO A 188 0.65 -2.92 -5.79
CA PRO A 188 0.25 -2.99 -4.39
C PRO A 188 -0.93 -2.05 -4.09
N ALA A 189 -1.88 -2.51 -3.29
CA ALA A 189 -3.05 -1.73 -2.89
C ALA A 189 -2.71 -0.53 -1.96
N THR A 190 -1.46 -0.43 -1.49
CA THR A 190 -1.03 0.55 -0.49
C THR A 190 -1.22 2.00 -0.91
N PHE A 191 -1.21 2.33 -2.21
CA PHE A 191 -1.46 3.70 -2.68
C PHE A 191 -2.87 4.21 -2.38
N MET A 192 -3.82 3.31 -2.16
CA MET A 192 -5.20 3.64 -1.81
C MET A 192 -5.28 4.38 -0.47
N ILE A 193 -4.35 4.10 0.46
CA ILE A 193 -4.47 4.54 1.86
C ILE A 193 -3.25 5.33 2.35
N LEU A 194 -2.03 4.92 2.00
CA LEU A 194 -0.82 5.51 2.58
C LEU A 194 -0.63 6.99 2.17
N ASP A 195 -0.10 7.79 3.09
CA ASP A 195 0.10 9.23 2.92
C ASP A 195 1.18 9.54 1.88
N GLU A 196 2.16 8.65 1.70
CA GLU A 196 3.19 8.73 0.67
C GLU A 196 2.60 8.84 -0.75
N PHE A 197 1.38 8.35 -0.95
CA PHE A 197 0.69 8.37 -2.26
C PHE A 197 -0.44 9.40 -2.33
N LYS A 198 -0.56 10.32 -1.36
CA LYS A 198 -1.57 11.39 -1.43
C LYS A 198 -1.46 12.19 -2.73
N LYS A 199 -0.25 12.59 -3.11
CA LYS A 199 -0.01 13.32 -4.38
C LYS A 199 -0.36 12.48 -5.60
N LEU A 200 -0.07 11.17 -5.58
CA LEU A 200 -0.43 10.26 -6.66
C LEU A 200 -1.94 10.11 -6.82
N ARG A 201 -2.69 10.01 -5.71
CA ARG A 201 -4.16 9.97 -5.75
C ARG A 201 -4.75 11.26 -6.31
N ASN A 202 -4.23 12.43 -5.91
CA ASN A 202 -4.62 13.71 -6.49
C ASN A 202 -4.34 13.77 -8.00
N PHE A 203 -3.14 13.35 -8.40
CA PHE A 203 -2.75 13.28 -9.80
C PHE A 203 -3.67 12.37 -10.62
N LEU A 204 -4.04 11.19 -10.10
CA LEU A 204 -5.02 10.31 -10.73
C LEU A 204 -6.39 10.98 -10.88
N SER A 205 -6.91 11.63 -9.84
CA SER A 205 -8.20 12.33 -9.93
C SER A 205 -8.20 13.45 -10.96
N GLU A 206 -7.13 14.23 -11.04
CA GLU A 206 -7.05 15.40 -11.90
C GLU A 206 -6.87 15.05 -13.38
N ASN A 207 -6.30 13.88 -13.69
CA ASN A 207 -5.91 13.50 -15.03
C ASN A 207 -6.87 12.51 -15.73
N GLY A 208 -7.88 11.97 -15.03
CA GLY A 208 -8.81 11.07 -15.69
C GLY A 208 -9.74 10.28 -14.78
N LYS A 209 -10.23 9.17 -15.35
CA LYS A 209 -11.10 8.21 -14.69
C LYS A 209 -10.28 7.07 -14.14
N THR A 210 -10.49 6.75 -12.87
CA THR A 210 -9.81 5.70 -12.14
C THR A 210 -10.76 4.56 -11.82
N GLU A 211 -10.44 3.34 -12.22
CA GLU A 211 -11.10 2.12 -11.75
C GLU A 211 -10.07 1.26 -11.01
N ILE A 212 -10.37 0.90 -9.77
CA ILE A 212 -9.52 0.07 -8.92
C ILE A 212 -10.22 -1.26 -8.73
N ILE A 213 -9.54 -2.36 -9.06
CA ILE A 213 -10.05 -3.71 -8.87
C ILE A 213 -9.21 -4.38 -7.79
N TYR A 214 -9.80 -4.61 -6.63
CA TYR A 214 -9.13 -5.30 -5.53
C TYR A 214 -8.96 -6.80 -5.82
N MET A 215 -7.71 -7.27 -5.77
CA MET A 215 -7.34 -8.66 -6.05
C MET A 215 -6.96 -9.46 -4.79
N GLY A 216 -6.83 -8.81 -3.64
CA GLY A 216 -6.44 -9.44 -2.38
C GLY A 216 -4.94 -9.74 -2.24
N SER A 217 -4.57 -10.46 -1.19
CA SER A 217 -3.17 -10.80 -0.86
C SER A 217 -2.72 -12.18 -1.34
N ASP A 218 -3.63 -13.03 -1.82
CA ASP A 218 -3.31 -14.41 -2.19
C ASP A 218 -2.68 -14.55 -3.58
N LEU A 219 -2.74 -13.51 -4.40
CA LEU A 219 -2.43 -13.58 -5.82
C LEU A 219 -0.99 -14.04 -6.14
N PHE A 220 -0.05 -13.63 -5.31
CA PHE A 220 1.39 -13.91 -5.48
C PHE A 220 1.93 -14.83 -4.37
N LYS A 221 1.05 -15.52 -3.62
CA LYS A 221 1.48 -16.48 -2.61
C LYS A 221 1.85 -17.83 -3.27
N PRO A 222 2.86 -18.54 -2.73
CA PRO A 222 3.63 -18.21 -1.52
C PRO A 222 4.83 -17.27 -1.72
N GLU A 223 5.12 -16.85 -2.95
CA GLU A 223 6.33 -16.09 -3.31
C GLU A 223 6.38 -14.69 -2.70
N ALA A 224 5.23 -14.05 -2.53
CA ALA A 224 5.11 -12.71 -1.96
C ALA A 224 3.83 -12.57 -1.13
N ASN A 225 3.97 -11.96 0.06
CA ASN A 225 2.83 -11.52 0.85
C ASN A 225 2.55 -10.04 0.51
N ILE A 226 1.79 -9.80 -0.56
CA ILE A 226 1.48 -8.45 -1.05
C ILE A 226 0.02 -8.39 -1.46
N THR A 227 -0.72 -7.47 -0.86
CA THR A 227 -2.08 -7.13 -1.26
C THR A 227 -2.07 -6.28 -2.51
N THR A 228 -2.75 -6.74 -3.56
CA THR A 228 -2.67 -6.12 -4.88
C THR A 228 -4.02 -5.66 -5.41
N VAL A 229 -3.96 -4.69 -6.30
CA VAL A 229 -5.08 -4.22 -7.10
C VAL A 229 -4.66 -4.13 -8.55
N ILE A 230 -5.64 -4.22 -9.45
CA ILE A 230 -5.48 -3.76 -10.83
C ILE A 230 -6.00 -2.32 -10.90
N LEU A 231 -5.11 -1.40 -11.26
CA LEU A 231 -5.43 -0.03 -11.63
C LEU A 231 -5.78 -0.01 -13.12
N ASN A 232 -7.05 0.21 -13.44
CA ASN A 232 -7.55 0.46 -14.78
C ASN A 232 -7.89 1.95 -14.91
N PHE A 233 -7.00 2.71 -15.53
CA PHE A 233 -7.11 4.17 -15.64
C PHE A 233 -7.35 4.59 -17.09
N THR A 234 -8.25 5.53 -17.32
CA THR A 234 -8.41 6.21 -18.62
C THR A 234 -8.04 7.68 -18.47
N LYS A 235 -7.05 8.14 -19.23
CA LYS A 235 -6.70 9.58 -19.28
C LYS A 235 -7.82 10.33 -19.97
N SER A 236 -8.46 11.27 -19.27
CA SER A 236 -9.56 12.04 -19.86
C SER A 236 -9.85 13.29 -19.06
N LYS A 237 -9.76 14.45 -19.71
CA LYS A 237 -10.15 15.73 -19.08
C LYS A 237 -11.65 15.79 -18.77
N LYS A 238 -12.48 15.08 -19.56
CA LYS A 238 -13.95 15.05 -19.42
C LYS A 238 -14.41 14.11 -18.31
N GLU A 239 -13.66 13.03 -18.07
CA GLU A 239 -13.99 12.02 -17.05
C GLU A 239 -13.13 12.13 -15.78
N LYS A 240 -12.47 13.28 -15.56
CA LYS A 240 -11.70 13.53 -14.33
C LYS A 240 -12.55 13.39 -13.07
N ASN A 241 -11.90 13.13 -11.95
CA ASN A 241 -12.49 12.92 -10.62
C ASN A 241 -13.43 11.70 -10.51
N ARG A 242 -13.55 10.87 -11.55
CA ARG A 242 -14.35 9.65 -11.48
C ARG A 242 -13.54 8.50 -10.91
N LEU A 243 -14.03 7.91 -9.83
CA LEU A 243 -13.49 6.72 -9.19
C LEU A 243 -14.55 5.60 -9.18
N LYS A 244 -14.14 4.39 -9.52
CA LYS A 244 -14.89 3.16 -9.18
C LYS A 244 -14.00 2.19 -8.44
N LEU A 245 -14.53 1.61 -7.37
CA LEU A 245 -13.89 0.52 -6.64
C LEU A 245 -14.65 -0.77 -6.88
N TYR A 246 -13.94 -1.79 -7.34
CA TYR A 246 -14.41 -3.15 -7.51
C TYR A 246 -13.65 -4.09 -6.59
N GLU A 247 -14.28 -5.21 -6.23
CA GLU A 247 -13.64 -6.35 -5.57
C GLU A 247 -13.80 -7.59 -6.46
N TYR A 248 -12.67 -8.19 -6.83
CA TYR A 248 -12.67 -9.46 -7.54
C TYR A 248 -12.79 -10.60 -6.54
N ARG A 249 -13.95 -11.26 -6.52
CA ARG A 249 -14.26 -12.35 -5.61
C ARG A 249 -15.11 -13.39 -6.34
N ASP A 250 -14.85 -14.67 -6.09
CA ASP A 250 -15.59 -15.80 -6.67
C ASP A 250 -15.68 -15.73 -8.21
N LYS A 251 -14.56 -15.35 -8.85
CA LYS A 251 -14.41 -15.15 -10.29
C LYS A 251 -15.33 -14.06 -10.89
N LYS A 252 -15.84 -13.15 -10.06
CA LYS A 252 -16.72 -12.04 -10.48
C LYS A 252 -16.18 -10.70 -9.98
N LEU A 253 -16.49 -9.65 -10.74
CA LEU A 253 -16.25 -8.26 -10.33
C LEU A 253 -17.49 -7.72 -9.61
N ASN A 254 -17.31 -7.38 -8.35
CA ASN A 254 -18.36 -6.79 -7.53
C ASN A 254 -18.08 -5.30 -7.37
N LEU A 255 -18.99 -4.44 -7.82
CA LEU A 255 -18.86 -2.99 -7.61
C LEU A 255 -19.11 -2.68 -6.14
N ILE A 256 -18.13 -2.07 -5.47
CA ILE A 256 -18.27 -1.60 -4.08
C ILE A 256 -18.92 -0.21 -4.07
N TYR A 257 -18.35 0.73 -4.82
CA TYR A 257 -18.96 2.05 -5.02
C TYR A 257 -18.38 2.79 -6.23
N LYS A 258 -19.07 3.89 -6.59
CA LYS A 258 -18.63 4.91 -7.54
C LYS A 258 -18.62 6.29 -6.86
N LYS A 259 -17.69 7.14 -7.25
CA LYS A 259 -17.59 8.55 -6.83
C LYS A 259 -17.29 9.41 -8.06
N ASP A 260 -18.07 10.46 -8.31
CA ASP A 260 -17.92 11.33 -9.49
C ASP A 260 -17.15 12.63 -9.19
N ASP A 261 -16.82 12.86 -7.93
CA ASP A 261 -16.13 14.02 -7.36
C ASP A 261 -14.90 13.61 -6.52
N TRP A 262 -14.27 12.49 -6.85
CA TRP A 262 -13.08 12.03 -6.13
C TRP A 262 -11.90 12.98 -6.37
N SER A 263 -11.37 13.55 -5.30
CA SER A 263 -10.27 14.53 -5.32
C SER A 263 -8.98 14.00 -4.71
N GLY A 264 -8.74 12.68 -4.83
CA GLY A 264 -7.54 12.03 -4.31
C GLY A 264 -7.60 11.62 -2.83
N ASP A 265 -8.79 11.66 -2.23
CA ASP A 265 -9.04 11.08 -0.90
C ASP A 265 -8.64 9.60 -0.86
N ILE A 266 -8.38 9.08 0.34
CA ILE A 266 -8.14 7.65 0.52
C ILE A 266 -9.33 6.81 0.02
N VAL A 267 -9.01 5.64 -0.53
CA VAL A 267 -10.00 4.72 -1.10
C VAL A 267 -10.26 3.60 -0.09
N LEU A 268 -11.47 3.56 0.46
CA LEU A 268 -11.88 2.68 1.55
C LEU A 268 -13.04 1.76 1.16
N PHE A 269 -13.15 0.59 1.78
CA PHE A 269 -14.21 -0.39 1.50
C PHE A 269 -15.39 -0.21 2.45
N LYS A 270 -16.38 0.59 2.06
CA LYS A 270 -17.59 0.77 2.89
C LYS A 270 -18.56 -0.40 2.73
N THR A 271 -18.97 -0.98 3.85
CA THR A 271 -20.05 -1.97 3.97
C THR A 271 -21.28 -1.33 4.60
N ASP A 272 -22.42 -2.01 4.58
CA ASP A 272 -23.60 -1.51 5.31
C ASP A 272 -23.36 -1.45 6.82
N PHE A 273 -22.59 -2.41 7.34
CA PHE A 273 -22.12 -2.39 8.73
C PHE A 273 -21.27 -1.16 9.03
N SER A 274 -20.26 -0.86 8.21
CA SER A 274 -19.38 0.29 8.47
C SER A 274 -20.12 1.62 8.35
N LYS A 275 -21.08 1.73 7.42
CA LYS A 275 -21.93 2.93 7.27
C LYS A 275 -22.84 3.14 8.47
N GLU A 276 -23.47 2.08 8.98
CA GLU A 276 -24.34 2.19 10.14
C GLU A 276 -23.53 2.54 11.40
N LEU A 277 -22.34 1.94 11.57
CA LEU A 277 -21.43 2.31 12.66
C LEU A 277 -21.00 3.78 12.58
N GLU A 278 -20.63 4.27 11.39
CA GLU A 278 -20.29 5.68 11.15
C GLU A 278 -21.46 6.64 11.40
N LYS A 279 -22.71 6.17 11.27
CA LYS A 279 -23.93 6.95 11.52
C LYS A 279 -24.29 7.00 13.00
N ILE A 280 -24.06 5.90 13.73
CA ILE A 280 -24.36 5.81 15.16
C ILE A 280 -23.32 6.56 16.00
N CYS A 281 -22.02 6.42 15.68
CA CYS A 281 -20.96 7.05 16.46
C CYS A 281 -20.87 8.56 16.18
N SER A 282 -21.04 9.38 17.23
CA SER A 282 -20.91 10.83 17.12
C SER A 282 -19.51 11.32 16.80
N PHE A 283 -18.47 10.55 17.13
CA PHE A 283 -17.07 10.98 17.02
C PHE A 283 -16.19 10.02 16.25
N ARG A 284 -14.99 10.47 15.94
CA ARG A 284 -13.84 9.65 15.54
C ARG A 284 -12.69 9.85 16.52
N ILE A 285 -11.68 8.97 16.45
CA ILE A 285 -10.45 9.14 17.24
C ILE A 285 -9.85 10.54 17.03
N ASP A 286 -9.82 11.07 15.79
CA ASP A 286 -9.25 12.40 15.55
C ASP A 286 -10.05 13.52 16.19
N ASP A 287 -11.34 13.37 16.46
CA ASP A 287 -12.12 14.44 17.08
C ASP A 287 -11.71 14.60 18.55
N ILE A 288 -11.44 13.48 19.23
CA ILE A 288 -11.20 13.43 20.67
C ILE A 288 -9.72 13.45 21.03
N TYR A 289 -8.87 12.78 20.24
CA TYR A 289 -7.49 12.47 20.60
C TYR A 289 -6.48 13.00 19.57
N SER A 290 -5.37 13.52 20.06
CA SER A 290 -4.16 13.67 19.26
C SER A 290 -3.35 12.38 19.30
N ILE A 291 -2.86 11.94 18.14
CA ILE A 291 -2.07 10.70 18.02
C ILE A 291 -0.59 11.07 17.95
N LYS A 292 0.22 10.54 18.87
CA LYS A 292 1.69 10.70 18.92
C LYS A 292 2.37 9.34 18.77
N ILE A 293 3.66 9.34 18.45
CA ILE A 293 4.49 8.14 18.33
C ILE A 293 5.61 8.15 19.36
N SER A 294 5.93 6.96 19.87
CA SER A 294 7.10 6.74 20.72
C SER A 294 8.41 7.18 20.04
N PRO A 295 9.45 7.53 20.83
CA PRO A 295 10.82 7.63 20.34
C PRO A 295 11.26 6.36 19.61
N ARG A 296 11.92 6.53 18.47
CA ARG A 296 12.47 5.41 17.69
C ARG A 296 13.68 4.80 18.41
N THR A 297 14.00 3.56 18.08
CA THR A 297 15.16 2.84 18.65
C THR A 297 16.48 3.62 18.58
N PRO A 298 16.83 4.32 17.49
CA PRO A 298 18.03 5.15 17.47
C PRO A 298 17.98 6.33 18.46
N GLU A 299 16.81 6.96 18.64
CA GLU A 299 16.65 8.05 19.61
C GLU A 299 16.89 7.54 21.03
N ILE A 300 16.38 6.34 21.37
CA ILE A 300 16.60 5.72 22.68
C ILE A 300 18.07 5.34 22.89
N LYS A 301 18.69 4.69 21.90
CA LYS A 301 20.08 4.22 22.00
C LYS A 301 21.09 5.35 22.19
N ASN A 302 20.81 6.51 21.60
CA ASN A 302 21.72 7.65 21.61
C ASN A 302 21.40 8.65 22.73
N ASN A 303 20.41 8.37 23.58
CA ASN A 303 20.04 9.26 24.67
C ASN A 303 20.95 9.02 25.90
N PRO A 304 21.62 10.06 26.43
CA PRO A 304 22.56 9.91 27.54
C PRO A 304 21.90 9.56 28.88
N ASP A 305 20.59 9.80 29.02
CA ASP A 305 19.83 9.46 30.24
C ASP A 305 19.32 8.00 30.21
N VAL A 306 19.52 7.26 29.10
CA VAL A 306 19.06 5.88 28.93
C VAL A 306 20.16 4.88 29.26
N ILE A 307 19.82 3.88 30.08
CA ILE A 307 20.70 2.79 30.47
C ILE A 307 20.31 1.54 29.68
N LYS A 308 21.29 0.87 29.08
CA LYS A 308 21.08 -0.42 28.42
C LYS A 308 21.58 -1.55 29.32
N SER A 309 20.67 -2.37 29.82
CA SER A 309 20.98 -3.53 30.66
C SER A 309 19.99 -4.66 30.41
N LYS A 310 20.49 -5.89 30.34
CA LYS A 310 19.64 -7.09 30.29
C LYS A 310 19.17 -7.51 31.69
N ASP A 311 19.90 -7.12 32.72
CA ASP A 311 19.60 -7.48 34.09
C ASP A 311 18.60 -6.49 34.70
N TYR A 312 17.83 -6.96 35.67
CA TYR A 312 16.94 -6.11 36.45
C TYR A 312 17.78 -5.08 37.22
N ILE A 313 17.45 -3.79 37.07
CA ILE A 313 18.13 -2.73 37.83
C ILE A 313 17.33 -2.42 39.09
N ASN A 314 17.88 -2.79 40.25
CA ASN A 314 17.35 -2.40 41.56
C ASN A 314 17.70 -0.93 41.83
N GLY A 315 16.77 -0.02 41.50
CA GLY A 315 16.84 1.39 41.89
C GLY A 315 15.43 1.95 42.04
N SER A 316 15.16 2.67 43.13
CA SER A 316 13.81 3.19 43.44
C SER A 316 13.20 4.05 42.34
N ASN A 317 14.05 4.74 41.56
CA ASN A 317 13.63 5.65 40.50
C ASN A 317 13.92 5.13 39.08
N ILE A 318 14.50 3.94 38.92
CA ILE A 318 14.85 3.41 37.60
C ILE A 318 13.73 2.51 37.09
N VAL A 319 13.17 2.83 35.93
CA VAL A 319 12.07 2.07 35.31
C VAL A 319 12.44 1.58 33.91
N PRO A 320 11.87 0.44 33.47
CA PRO A 320 12.06 -0.01 32.11
C PRO A 320 11.35 0.90 31.10
N ILE A 321 11.97 1.09 29.94
CA ILE A 321 11.35 1.69 28.76
C ILE A 321 10.57 0.59 28.04
N LEU A 322 9.26 0.74 27.95
CA LEU A 322 8.35 -0.25 27.37
C LEU A 322 8.40 -0.22 25.84
N ASN A 323 8.04 -1.32 25.17
CA ASN A 323 7.92 -1.37 23.72
C ASN A 323 6.68 -2.17 23.29
N GLY A 324 6.50 -2.40 21.99
CA GLY A 324 5.34 -3.15 21.48
C GLY A 324 5.14 -4.56 22.08
N LYS A 325 6.15 -5.19 22.70
CA LYS A 325 5.98 -6.49 23.38
C LYS A 325 5.29 -6.35 24.75
N ASN A 326 5.40 -5.18 25.37
CA ASN A 326 4.75 -4.83 26.63
C ASN A 326 3.25 -4.55 26.48
N LEU A 327 2.77 -4.34 25.25
CA LEU A 327 1.36 -4.07 24.98
C LEU A 327 0.62 -5.36 24.61
N LYS A 328 -0.36 -5.73 25.44
CA LYS A 328 -1.37 -6.77 25.17
C LYS A 328 -2.73 -6.12 24.97
N ILE A 329 -3.68 -6.87 24.43
CA ILE A 329 -5.06 -6.40 24.24
C ILE A 329 -5.65 -6.07 25.60
N GLY A 330 -6.05 -4.82 25.79
CA GLY A 330 -6.61 -4.28 27.04
C GLY A 330 -5.61 -4.05 28.18
N LYS A 331 -4.32 -4.38 28.01
CA LYS A 331 -3.37 -4.41 29.14
C LYS A 331 -1.95 -3.96 28.78
N VAL A 332 -1.35 -3.18 29.68
CA VAL A 332 0.08 -2.85 29.69
C VAL A 332 0.83 -3.76 30.66
N ILE A 333 1.93 -4.35 30.20
CA ILE A 333 2.87 -5.15 30.99
C ILE A 333 4.09 -4.28 31.33
N TYR A 334 4.35 -4.05 32.62
CA TYR A 334 5.44 -3.18 33.10
C TYR A 334 6.77 -3.91 33.37
N GLU A 335 6.99 -5.04 32.69
CA GLU A 335 8.19 -5.85 32.80
C GLU A 335 9.34 -5.33 31.90
N PRO A 336 10.61 -5.54 32.27
CA PRO A 336 11.77 -5.03 31.55
C PRO A 336 12.11 -5.84 30.28
N ILE A 337 11.21 -5.85 29.29
CA ILE A 337 11.35 -6.66 28.07
C ILE A 337 12.31 -6.03 27.04
N SER A 338 12.45 -4.70 27.04
CA SER A 338 13.23 -3.99 26.02
C SER A 338 14.75 -4.01 26.25
N GLY A 339 15.17 -4.21 27.50
CA GLY A 339 16.57 -4.04 27.95
C GLY A 339 17.03 -2.57 28.02
N TYR A 340 16.12 -1.60 27.98
CA TYR A 340 16.42 -0.19 28.17
C TYR A 340 15.69 0.34 29.40
N TRP A 341 16.36 1.22 30.13
CA TRP A 341 15.91 1.77 31.40
C TRP A 341 16.16 3.27 31.44
N ILE A 342 15.41 3.98 32.27
CA ILE A 342 15.60 5.42 32.50
C ILE A 342 15.14 5.77 33.92
N ASP A 343 15.72 6.83 34.47
CA ASP A 343 15.17 7.47 35.66
C ASP A 343 13.76 8.01 35.35
N ILE A 344 12.77 7.61 36.14
CA ILE A 344 11.36 7.98 35.97
C ILE A 344 11.17 9.50 35.95
N ASN A 345 12.02 10.27 36.65
CA ASN A 345 11.96 11.73 36.67
C ASN A 345 12.45 12.35 35.35
N LYS A 346 13.16 11.58 34.51
CA LYS A 346 13.71 12.03 33.23
C LYS A 346 12.88 11.56 32.03
N LYS A 347 11.81 10.77 32.22
CA LYS A 347 10.98 10.24 31.12
C LYS A 347 10.43 11.33 30.19
N THR A 348 10.10 12.50 30.72
CA THR A 348 9.54 13.62 29.94
C THR A 348 10.55 14.26 28.99
N LYS A 349 11.85 14.02 29.18
CA LYS A 349 12.89 14.39 28.21
C LYS A 349 12.81 13.56 26.93
N LEU A 350 12.31 12.33 26.99
CA LEU A 350 12.08 11.51 25.79
C LEU A 350 10.87 12.03 25.02
N ARG A 351 9.75 12.19 25.71
CA ARG A 351 8.52 12.82 25.22
C ARG A 351 7.78 13.46 26.38
N LYS A 352 7.36 14.72 26.23
CA LYS A 352 6.65 15.47 27.29
C LYS A 352 5.43 14.73 27.83
N PHE A 353 4.67 14.07 26.94
CA PHE A 353 3.41 13.40 27.28
C PHE A 353 3.55 12.11 28.12
N PHE A 354 4.76 11.70 28.49
CA PHE A 354 4.96 10.62 29.47
C PHE A 354 4.74 11.07 30.92
N ASP A 355 4.35 12.32 31.15
CA ASP A 355 4.04 12.88 32.48
C ASP A 355 2.68 12.48 33.04
N ARG A 356 1.78 11.93 32.21
CA ARG A 356 0.39 11.64 32.59
C ARG A 356 -0.16 10.34 31.98
N PRO A 357 -1.18 9.73 32.60
CA PRO A 357 -1.83 8.55 32.06
C PRO A 357 -2.43 8.80 30.68
N HIS A 358 -2.35 7.80 29.81
CA HIS A 358 -2.89 7.90 28.45
C HIS A 358 -3.06 6.51 27.82
N ILE A 359 -3.83 6.45 26.72
CA ILE A 359 -4.01 5.22 25.95
C ILE A 359 -2.80 5.01 25.03
N VAL A 360 -2.33 3.77 24.96
CA VAL A 360 -1.31 3.30 24.04
C VAL A 360 -1.91 2.35 23.01
N LEU A 361 -1.45 2.43 21.76
CA LEU A 361 -1.91 1.58 20.65
C LEU A 361 -0.72 0.92 19.96
N GLY A 362 -0.86 -0.36 19.62
CA GLY A 362 0.09 -1.06 18.77
C GLY A 362 0.05 -0.53 17.33
N LEU A 363 1.21 -0.37 16.70
CA LEU A 363 1.29 0.06 15.30
C LEU A 363 0.81 -1.02 14.31
N GLY A 364 0.98 -2.30 14.65
CA GLY A 364 0.45 -3.44 13.90
C GLY A 364 -0.79 -4.06 14.52
N PHE A 365 -1.50 -4.85 13.72
CA PHE A 365 -2.56 -5.72 14.19
C PHE A 365 -2.06 -6.69 15.27
N ARG A 366 -2.92 -7.01 16.24
CA ARG A 366 -2.68 -8.02 17.28
C ARG A 366 -3.63 -9.20 17.10
N GLY A 367 -3.19 -10.41 17.45
CA GLY A 367 -3.98 -11.63 17.27
C GLY A 367 -4.55 -11.72 15.85
N ASP A 368 -5.86 -11.93 15.75
CA ASP A 368 -6.58 -12.10 14.48
C ASP A 368 -7.00 -10.78 13.80
N GLY A 369 -6.11 -9.78 13.77
CA GLY A 369 -6.38 -8.53 13.03
C GLY A 369 -7.00 -7.38 13.84
N GLN A 370 -6.91 -7.39 15.17
CA GLN A 370 -7.50 -6.32 16.01
C GLN A 370 -6.51 -5.22 16.37
N ILE A 371 -7.03 -4.06 16.76
CA ILE A 371 -6.24 -3.00 17.38
C ILE A 371 -5.81 -3.49 18.77
N GLY A 372 -4.52 -3.43 19.07
CA GLY A 372 -4.05 -3.65 20.44
C GLY A 372 -4.00 -2.34 21.20
N ALA A 373 -5.04 -2.01 21.97
CA ALA A 373 -5.10 -0.83 22.82
C ALA A 373 -4.91 -1.19 24.31
N GLY A 374 -4.28 -0.31 25.07
CA GLY A 374 -4.14 -0.44 26.52
C GLY A 374 -4.06 0.92 27.21
N TYR A 375 -4.43 0.99 28.48
CA TYR A 375 -4.33 2.22 29.28
C TYR A 375 -3.07 2.19 30.16
N ASP A 376 -2.13 3.12 29.92
CA ASP A 376 -0.93 3.27 30.72
C ASP A 376 -1.19 4.20 31.90
N TYR A 377 -1.71 3.64 32.99
CA TYR A 377 -1.98 4.37 34.23
C TYR A 377 -0.70 4.82 34.97
N LYS A 378 0.45 4.18 34.74
CA LYS A 378 1.72 4.55 35.39
C LYS A 378 2.51 5.58 34.60
N SER A 379 2.09 5.87 33.36
CA SER A 379 2.76 6.81 32.44
C SER A 379 4.23 6.43 32.24
N TYR A 380 4.50 5.15 31.94
CA TYR A 380 5.87 4.69 31.72
C TYR A 380 6.42 5.25 30.39
N PRO A 381 7.75 5.34 30.24
CA PRO A 381 8.35 5.69 28.96
C PRO A 381 8.20 4.53 27.98
N TRP A 382 7.88 4.85 26.72
CA TRP A 382 7.75 3.87 25.62
C TRP A 382 8.77 4.11 24.51
N MET A 383 9.01 3.09 23.70
CA MET A 383 9.86 3.14 22.50
C MET A 383 9.33 2.30 21.35
N GLY A 384 9.77 2.66 20.14
CA GLY A 384 9.52 1.89 18.93
C GLY A 384 8.18 2.21 18.27
N ASP A 385 7.57 1.20 17.68
CA ASP A 385 6.34 1.33 16.89
C ASP A 385 5.09 1.20 17.78
N VAL A 386 4.91 2.21 18.66
CA VAL A 386 3.75 2.36 19.56
C VAL A 386 3.20 3.78 19.43
N TYR A 387 1.88 3.89 19.27
CA TYR A 387 1.17 5.17 19.26
C TYR A 387 0.58 5.51 20.63
N HIS A 388 0.36 6.79 20.87
CA HIS A 388 -0.19 7.34 22.10
C HIS A 388 -1.37 8.24 21.77
N LEU A 389 -2.54 7.96 22.33
CA LEU A 389 -3.71 8.83 22.22
C LEU A 389 -3.73 9.79 23.41
N LEU A 390 -3.65 11.08 23.12
CA LEU A 390 -3.69 12.14 24.13
C LEU A 390 -4.96 12.95 23.92
N ARG A 391 -5.87 12.93 24.90
CA ARG A 391 -7.15 13.65 24.84
C ARG A 391 -6.89 15.13 24.59
N LYS A 392 -7.57 15.70 23.60
CA LYS A 392 -7.48 17.12 23.25
C LYS A 392 -8.19 17.96 24.33
N ASN A 393 -7.85 19.23 24.43
CA ASN A 393 -8.60 20.18 25.25
C ASN A 393 -9.44 21.07 24.32
N THR A 394 -10.64 20.61 23.96
CA THR A 394 -11.54 21.26 23.00
C THR A 394 -12.98 21.27 23.54
N LEU A 395 -13.80 22.23 23.10
CA LEU A 395 -15.22 22.29 23.48
C LEU A 395 -15.98 21.01 23.11
N ILE A 396 -15.63 20.39 21.99
CA ILE A 396 -16.18 19.10 21.54
C ILE A 396 -15.98 18.01 22.61
N ASN A 397 -14.83 18.01 23.28
CA ASN A 397 -14.52 17.02 24.30
C ASN A 397 -15.37 17.15 25.57
N ASN A 398 -16.08 18.27 25.78
CA ASN A 398 -17.02 18.40 26.90
C ASN A 398 -18.23 17.48 26.73
N SER A 399 -18.61 17.15 25.48
CA SER A 399 -19.69 16.21 25.21
C SER A 399 -19.27 14.75 25.22
N PHE A 400 -17.96 14.45 25.12
CA PHE A 400 -17.47 13.08 25.05
C PHE A 400 -17.38 12.43 26.45
N ASN A 401 -18.23 11.43 26.70
CA ASN A 401 -18.51 10.92 28.05
C ASN A 401 -17.93 9.53 28.38
N LEU A 402 -17.10 8.95 27.51
CA LEU A 402 -16.34 7.72 27.81
C LEU A 402 -15.06 8.03 28.59
N THR A 403 -14.78 7.20 29.59
CA THR A 403 -13.47 7.11 30.26
C THR A 403 -12.42 6.50 29.34
N GLU A 404 -11.13 6.69 29.66
CA GLU A 404 -10.04 6.09 28.86
C GLU A 404 -10.10 4.55 28.83
N GLU A 405 -10.53 3.92 29.93
CA GLU A 405 -10.72 2.47 29.99
C GLU A 405 -11.89 2.00 29.12
N GLU A 406 -13.00 2.73 29.12
CA GLU A 406 -14.14 2.43 28.23
C GLU A 406 -13.76 2.57 26.76
N VAL A 407 -12.95 3.59 26.41
CA VAL A 407 -12.39 3.73 25.05
C VAL A 407 -11.48 2.55 24.71
N VAL A 408 -10.59 2.14 25.61
CA VAL A 408 -9.73 0.96 25.40
C VAL A 408 -10.56 -0.30 25.17
N ASN A 409 -11.62 -0.52 25.97
CA ASN A 409 -12.52 -1.65 25.81
C ASN A 409 -13.23 -1.63 24.45
N PHE A 410 -13.71 -0.46 24.02
CA PHE A 410 -14.33 -0.30 22.72
C PHE A 410 -13.35 -0.54 21.56
N LEU A 411 -12.14 0.02 21.61
CA LEU A 411 -11.12 -0.17 20.56
C LEU A 411 -10.66 -1.62 20.40
N ASN A 412 -10.70 -2.39 21.48
CA ASN A 412 -10.38 -3.83 21.49
C ASN A 412 -11.59 -4.73 21.17
N SER A 413 -12.77 -4.17 20.88
CA SER A 413 -14.00 -4.96 20.65
C SER A 413 -14.06 -5.59 19.25
N GLU A 414 -14.90 -6.62 19.10
CA GLU A 414 -15.20 -7.24 17.79
C GLU A 414 -15.85 -6.24 16.82
N ILE A 415 -16.50 -5.18 17.31
CA ILE A 415 -17.06 -4.08 16.51
C ILE A 415 -15.96 -3.40 15.71
N VAL A 416 -14.93 -2.94 16.43
CA VAL A 416 -13.83 -2.18 15.84
C VAL A 416 -12.98 -3.10 14.98
N LYS A 417 -12.76 -4.35 15.41
CA LYS A 417 -12.09 -5.36 14.59
C LYS A 417 -12.82 -5.61 13.26
N ARG A 418 -14.14 -5.79 13.28
CA ARG A 418 -14.96 -5.93 12.06
C ARG A 418 -14.89 -4.68 11.19
N TYR A 419 -15.06 -3.50 11.79
CA TYR A 419 -15.00 -2.22 11.07
C TYR A 419 -13.67 -2.04 10.35
N VAL A 420 -12.58 -2.29 11.05
CA VAL A 420 -11.22 -2.21 10.50
C VAL A 420 -11.03 -3.19 9.34
N LYS A 421 -11.47 -4.45 9.51
CA LYS A 421 -11.37 -5.48 8.47
C LYS A 421 -12.21 -5.11 7.25
N ASP A 422 -13.39 -4.55 7.46
CA ASP A 422 -14.27 -4.09 6.39
C ASP A 422 -13.64 -2.93 5.64
N ILE A 423 -13.30 -1.84 6.34
CA ILE A 423 -12.86 -0.56 5.76
C ILE A 423 -11.46 -0.63 5.12
N PHE A 424 -10.49 -1.24 5.80
CA PHE A 424 -9.09 -1.20 5.39
C PHE A 424 -8.62 -2.48 4.67
N ARG A 425 -9.39 -3.57 4.79
CA ARG A 425 -8.98 -4.92 4.33
C ARG A 425 -7.57 -5.26 4.85
N ASP A 426 -6.85 -6.09 4.13
CA ASP A 426 -5.45 -6.47 4.37
C ASP A 426 -4.46 -5.60 3.57
N ILE A 427 -4.80 -4.34 3.26
CA ILE A 427 -3.94 -3.46 2.42
C ILE A 427 -2.59 -3.16 3.08
N THR A 428 -2.58 -2.89 4.39
CA THR A 428 -1.37 -2.58 5.14
C THR A 428 -1.22 -3.56 6.30
N TYR A 429 0.02 -3.86 6.71
CA TYR A 429 0.30 -4.67 7.92
C TYR A 429 0.19 -3.87 9.23
N HIS A 430 0.16 -2.55 9.09
CA HIS A 430 0.24 -1.59 10.16
C HIS A 430 -0.80 -0.50 9.95
N PHE A 431 -1.31 0.05 11.04
CA PHE A 431 -2.12 1.24 11.00
C PHE A 431 -1.25 2.48 10.80
N SER A 432 -1.56 3.26 9.77
CA SER A 432 -1.13 4.65 9.71
C SER A 432 -1.92 5.50 10.70
N ILE A 433 -1.37 6.66 11.05
CA ILE A 433 -2.11 7.67 11.84
C ILE A 433 -3.41 8.05 11.12
N THR A 434 -3.38 8.18 9.79
CA THR A 434 -4.55 8.47 8.96
C THR A 434 -5.64 7.40 9.13
N GLN A 435 -5.28 6.11 9.17
CA GLN A 435 -6.25 5.04 9.43
C GLN A 435 -6.83 5.12 10.84
N LEU A 436 -5.98 5.31 11.85
CA LEU A 436 -6.43 5.40 13.25
C LEU A 436 -7.41 6.55 13.46
N LYS A 437 -7.13 7.71 12.87
CA LYS A 437 -7.98 8.89 12.93
C LYS A 437 -9.42 8.67 12.46
N LEU A 438 -9.65 7.69 11.58
CA LEU A 438 -10.96 7.41 10.99
C LEU A 438 -11.82 6.47 11.82
N ILE A 439 -11.25 5.85 12.86
CA ILE A 439 -11.99 4.89 13.68
C ILE A 439 -13.10 5.64 14.43
N PRO A 440 -14.37 5.22 14.28
CA PRO A 440 -15.49 5.80 15.01
C PRO A 440 -15.33 5.64 16.52
N LEU A 441 -15.84 6.59 17.29
CA LEU A 441 -15.91 6.55 18.75
C LEU A 441 -17.34 6.93 19.17
N PRO A 442 -18.03 6.05 19.92
CA PRO A 442 -19.38 6.33 20.38
C PRO A 442 -19.38 7.13 21.69
N LEU A 443 -20.52 7.75 21.99
CA LEU A 443 -20.92 8.12 23.35
C LEU A 443 -21.40 6.89 24.15
N LYS A 444 -21.57 7.03 25.46
CA LYS A 444 -22.08 5.96 26.33
C LYS A 444 -23.44 5.43 25.90
N GLU A 445 -24.32 6.32 25.45
CA GLU A 445 -25.67 6.01 25.00
C GLU A 445 -25.63 5.24 23.67
N GLU A 446 -24.82 5.72 22.73
CA GLU A 446 -24.58 5.07 21.43
C GLU A 446 -23.94 3.69 21.59
N LEU A 447 -23.04 3.52 22.57
CA LEU A 447 -22.42 2.24 22.87
C LEU A 447 -23.44 1.19 23.33
N LYS A 448 -24.53 1.61 23.99
CA LYS A 448 -25.63 0.69 24.34
C LYS A 448 -26.37 0.23 23.10
N VAL A 449 -26.70 1.16 22.20
CA VAL A 449 -27.35 0.85 20.91
C VAL A 449 -26.49 -0.09 20.07
N LEU A 450 -25.18 0.15 20.01
CA LEU A 450 -24.27 -0.72 19.25
C LEU A 450 -24.28 -2.15 19.77
N LYS A 451 -24.34 -2.36 21.10
CA LYS A 451 -24.40 -3.70 21.71
C LYS A 451 -25.70 -4.46 21.38
N GLU A 452 -26.74 -3.79 20.93
CA GLU A 452 -28.02 -4.41 20.53
C GLU A 452 -28.06 -4.77 19.04
N ILE A 453 -27.19 -4.18 18.21
CA ILE A 453 -27.14 -4.34 16.74
C ILE A 453 -26.17 -5.48 16.31
N LEU A 454 -25.34 -5.96 17.23
CA LEU A 454 -24.32 -7.00 17.02
C LEU A 454 -24.71 -8.29 17.71
#